data_AF-A0A368TZW4-F1
#
_entry.id   AF-A0A368TZW4-F1
#
_cell.length_a   1.000
_cell.length_b   1.000
_cell.length_c   1.000
_cell.angle_alpha   90.00
_cell.angle_beta   90.00
_cell.angle_gamma   90.00
#
_symmetry.space_group_name_H-M   'P 1'
#
loop_
_entity.id
_entity.type
_entity.pdbx_description
1 polymer ?
#
loop_
_entity_poly.entity_id
_entity_poly.type
_entity_poly.pdbx_seq_one_letter_code
_entity_poly.pdbx_strand_id
1 'polypeptide(L)'
;MFGIDSNASAWKSWIEQRQKAREAHSAVRVSEAENRHKTAQARLYHLLRELSPAGSWVSQPPTDDEVSREMNKLNARVEHYQKLGAGGKTGLAAHRHELDKLESAGTEEKDAAAALVDAQKREAVTRDALEKIESSMPAATPKALSALASEIASRQKQIQKIDAAIDGMQDESGHASLIEVEAIDAAAAVDAMEADALLGEVSKADMSTASTRLAKARKAAETARQQADKQASARRGLEFRRDAFEAEVAELDEIRTAAAFELGRVELAQAEAALLDALSGDRLQPLMDAVNRARSELNANAPEGTAYSTARLNIELPFLYEITMKLGHLEF
;
A
#
# COMPACT_ATOMS: atom_id res chain seq x y z
N MET A 1 -30.40 10.84 -6.00
CA MET A 1 -29.76 11.07 -4.68
C MET A 1 -29.08 9.78 -4.27
N PHE A 2 -27.79 9.65 -4.59
CA PHE A 2 -26.97 8.52 -4.18
C PHE A 2 -26.22 8.94 -2.93
N GLY A 3 -26.74 8.56 -1.76
CA GLY A 3 -26.12 8.81 -0.46
C GLY A 3 -25.60 7.52 0.17
N ILE A 4 -24.85 6.73 -0.61
CA ILE A 4 -24.11 5.55 -0.13
C ILE A 4 -22.61 5.93 0.02
N ASP A 5 -22.33 7.22 0.21
CA ASP A 5 -20.98 7.76 0.35
C ASP A 5 -20.41 7.65 1.78
N SER A 6 -20.94 6.83 2.68
CA SER A 6 -20.59 6.95 4.12
C SER A 6 -19.60 5.92 4.68
N ASN A 7 -19.34 4.79 4.01
CA ASN A 7 -18.47 3.74 4.56
C ASN A 7 -17.33 3.36 3.61
N ALA A 8 -17.60 3.06 2.33
CA ALA A 8 -16.56 2.73 1.36
C ALA A 8 -15.56 3.88 1.16
N SER A 9 -16.06 5.12 1.01
CA SER A 9 -15.24 6.33 0.89
C SER A 9 -14.37 6.58 2.13
N ALA A 10 -14.91 6.34 3.33
CA ALA A 10 -14.20 6.48 4.59
C ALA A 10 -13.07 5.44 4.70
N TRP A 11 -13.35 4.19 4.33
CA TRP A 11 -12.34 3.13 4.26
C TRP A 11 -11.26 3.43 3.22
N LYS A 12 -11.63 3.83 2.01
CA LYS A 12 -10.66 4.22 0.96
C LYS A 12 -9.74 5.33 1.44
N SER A 13 -10.33 6.42 1.93
CA SER A 13 -9.59 7.57 2.44
C SER A 13 -8.65 7.17 3.58
N TRP A 14 -9.11 6.34 4.51
CA TRP A 14 -8.29 5.84 5.59
C TRP A 14 -7.13 4.95 5.12
N ILE A 15 -7.37 4.02 4.18
CA ILE A 15 -6.33 3.16 3.61
C ILE A 15 -5.25 4.00 2.92
N GLU A 16 -5.66 4.94 2.06
CA GLU A 16 -4.73 5.83 1.34
C GLU A 16 -3.91 6.70 2.29
N GLN A 17 -4.55 7.29 3.31
CA GLN A 17 -3.88 8.10 4.32
C GLN A 17 -2.89 7.26 5.13
N ARG A 18 -3.29 6.05 5.53
CA ARG A 18 -2.43 5.14 6.30
C ARG A 18 -1.23 4.69 5.49
N GLN A 19 -1.40 4.36 4.20
CA GLN A 19 -0.30 3.97 3.35
C GLN A 19 0.71 5.11 3.19
N LYS A 20 0.23 6.33 2.86
CA LYS A 20 1.09 7.52 2.77
C LYS A 20 1.82 7.81 4.08
N ALA A 21 1.15 7.66 5.22
CA ALA A 21 1.78 7.86 6.53
C ALA A 21 2.83 6.78 6.85
N ARG A 22 2.59 5.52 6.48
CA ARG A 22 3.57 4.43 6.62
C ARG A 22 4.80 4.64 5.75
N GLU A 23 4.61 5.05 4.50
CA GLU A 23 5.70 5.40 3.59
C GLU A 23 6.51 6.57 4.15
N ALA A 24 5.85 7.63 4.62
CA ALA A 24 6.51 8.77 5.24
C ALA A 24 7.29 8.38 6.51
N HIS A 25 6.73 7.53 7.36
CA HIS A 25 7.40 7.06 8.58
C HIS A 25 8.59 6.15 8.27
N SER A 26 8.43 5.17 7.38
CA SER A 26 9.52 4.26 6.96
C SER A 26 10.64 4.95 6.18
N ALA A 27 10.35 6.10 5.55
CA ALA A 27 11.37 6.93 4.92
C ALA A 27 12.30 7.63 5.92
N VAL A 28 11.91 7.75 7.20
CA VAL A 28 12.76 8.34 8.23
C VAL A 28 13.82 7.33 8.68
N ARG A 29 15.08 7.61 8.36
CA ARG A 29 16.22 6.72 8.66
C ARG A 29 17.00 7.15 9.89
N VAL A 30 16.38 7.05 11.07
CA VAL A 30 17.03 7.42 12.34
C VAL A 30 18.29 6.59 12.59
N SER A 31 18.24 5.28 12.37
CA SER A 31 19.41 4.40 12.57
C SER A 31 20.59 4.78 11.65
N GLU A 32 20.32 5.22 10.43
CA GLU A 32 21.36 5.69 9.51
C GLU A 32 21.97 7.01 10.03
N ALA A 33 21.14 7.94 10.50
CA ALA A 33 21.61 9.19 11.08
C ALA A 33 22.40 8.96 12.39
N GLU A 34 21.98 8.03 13.24
CA GLU A 34 22.71 7.63 14.45
C GLU A 34 24.08 7.05 14.12
N ASN A 35 24.15 6.16 13.13
CA ASN A 35 25.41 5.57 12.71
C ASN A 35 26.36 6.62 12.11
N ARG A 36 25.84 7.57 11.33
CA ARG A 36 26.62 8.70 10.80
C ARG A 36 27.16 9.57 11.93
N HIS A 37 26.32 9.92 12.90
CA HIS A 37 26.73 10.72 14.07
C HIS A 37 27.79 10.02 14.90
N LYS A 38 27.59 8.73 15.26
CA LYS A 38 28.60 7.92 15.96
C LYS A 38 29.93 7.84 15.20
N THR A 39 29.88 7.70 13.88
CA THR A 39 31.08 7.65 13.03
C THR A 39 31.81 8.99 13.02
N ALA A 40 31.09 10.11 12.91
CA ALA A 40 31.68 11.44 12.94
C ALA A 40 32.30 11.75 14.31
N GLN A 41 31.62 11.40 15.41
CA GLN A 41 32.14 11.51 16.77
C GLN A 41 33.42 10.70 16.98
N ALA A 42 33.44 9.45 16.50
CA ALA A 42 34.62 8.60 16.59
C ALA A 42 35.80 9.18 15.80
N ARG A 43 35.56 9.69 14.58
CA ARG A 43 36.59 10.37 13.77
C ARG A 43 37.16 11.59 14.48
N LEU A 44 36.29 12.46 15.01
CA LEU A 44 36.70 13.65 15.75
C LEU A 44 37.52 13.27 17.00
N TYR A 45 37.09 12.23 17.73
CA TYR A 45 37.83 11.69 18.87
C TYR A 45 39.24 11.20 18.49
N HIS A 46 39.34 10.38 17.44
CA HIS A 46 40.62 9.86 16.98
C HIS A 46 41.57 10.99 16.54
N LEU A 47 41.04 11.98 15.80
CA LEU A 47 41.82 13.13 15.36
C LEU A 47 42.31 13.97 16.54
N LEU A 48 41.45 14.26 17.53
CA LEU A 48 41.87 14.99 18.73
C LEU A 48 42.92 14.23 19.53
N ARG A 49 42.79 12.90 19.62
CA ARG A 49 43.78 12.07 20.31
C ARG A 49 45.14 12.06 19.61
N GLU A 50 45.17 12.13 18.28
CA GLU A 50 46.40 12.26 17.49
C GLU A 50 47.06 13.63 17.66
N LEU A 51 46.27 14.69 17.73
CA LEU A 51 46.74 16.08 17.85
C LEU A 51 47.16 16.46 19.28
N SER A 52 46.56 15.81 20.28
CA SER A 52 46.80 16.15 21.69
C SER A 52 48.15 15.61 22.20
N PRO A 53 48.80 16.28 23.17
CA PRO A 53 50.10 15.84 23.70
C PRO A 53 50.07 14.42 24.28
N ALA A 54 51.19 13.70 24.18
CA ALA A 54 51.32 12.36 24.76
C ALA A 54 50.94 12.37 26.26
N GLY A 55 49.94 11.55 26.64
CA GLY A 55 49.43 11.44 28.01
C GLY A 55 48.28 12.38 28.36
N SER A 56 47.82 13.23 27.44
CA SER A 56 46.59 14.01 27.64
C SER A 56 45.34 13.15 27.48
N TRP A 57 44.35 13.38 28.34
CA TRP A 57 43.05 12.73 28.28
C TRP A 57 42.15 13.49 27.30
N VAL A 58 41.49 12.76 26.40
CA VAL A 58 40.45 13.27 25.49
C VAL A 58 39.17 12.50 25.78
N SER A 59 38.06 13.20 25.98
CA SER A 59 36.75 12.60 26.27
C SER A 59 36.17 11.86 25.06
N GLN A 60 35.35 10.82 25.30
CA GLN A 60 34.58 10.13 24.26
C GLN A 60 33.08 10.15 24.62
N PRO A 61 32.24 10.94 23.92
CA PRO A 61 32.58 11.83 22.80
C PRO A 61 33.39 13.07 23.22
N PRO A 62 34.14 13.70 22.30
CA PRO A 62 34.88 14.93 22.59
C PRO A 62 33.94 16.09 22.93
N THR A 63 34.37 16.96 23.83
CA THR A 63 33.64 18.17 24.20
C THR A 63 34.00 19.35 23.29
N ASP A 64 33.06 20.29 23.09
CA ASP A 64 33.31 21.51 22.31
C ASP A 64 34.51 22.31 22.84
N ASP A 65 34.76 22.26 24.15
CA ASP A 65 35.90 22.91 24.80
C ASP A 65 37.24 22.25 24.45
N GLU A 66 37.28 20.91 24.33
CA GLU A 66 38.47 20.17 23.90
C GLU A 66 38.78 20.48 22.42
N VAL A 67 37.76 20.49 21.56
CA VAL A 67 37.89 20.86 20.14
C VAL A 67 38.42 22.28 20.01
N SER A 68 37.79 23.25 20.67
CA SER A 68 38.17 24.67 20.62
C SER A 68 39.59 24.91 21.13
N ARG A 69 39.99 24.18 22.18
CA ARG A 69 41.34 24.27 22.74
C ARG A 69 42.42 23.81 21.77
N GLU A 70 42.23 22.67 21.11
CA GLU A 70 43.19 22.18 20.12
C GLU A 70 43.21 23.04 18.86
N MET A 71 42.03 23.52 18.40
CA MET A 71 41.96 24.52 17.32
C MET A 71 42.77 25.79 17.64
N ASN A 72 42.61 26.34 18.85
CA ASN A 72 43.35 27.53 19.29
C ASN A 72 44.88 27.29 19.33
N LYS A 73 45.32 26.10 19.76
CA LYS A 73 46.75 25.73 19.74
C LYS A 73 47.29 25.63 18.32
N LEU A 74 46.55 25.01 17.40
CA LEU A 74 46.93 24.91 15.99
C LEU A 74 46.98 26.28 15.34
N ASN A 75 46.00 27.15 15.59
CA ASN A 75 45.99 28.54 15.13
C ASN A 75 47.21 29.32 15.62
N ALA A 76 47.55 29.23 16.91
CA ALA A 76 48.74 29.89 17.46
C ALA A 76 50.05 29.39 16.81
N ARG A 77 50.15 28.08 16.49
CA ARG A 77 51.29 27.51 15.76
C ARG A 77 51.34 28.02 14.31
N VAL A 78 50.20 28.05 13.62
CA VAL A 78 50.10 28.59 12.27
C VAL A 78 50.55 30.05 12.24
N GLU A 79 50.10 30.89 13.18
CA GLU A 79 50.56 32.29 13.29
C GLU A 79 52.06 32.40 13.57
N HIS A 80 52.60 31.54 14.44
CA HIS A 80 54.03 31.51 14.74
C HIS A 80 54.88 31.21 13.50
N TYR A 81 54.52 30.17 12.73
CA TYR A 81 55.25 29.79 11.52
C TYR A 81 55.04 30.78 10.36
N GLN A 82 53.91 31.49 10.31
CA GLN A 82 53.73 32.60 9.36
C GLN A 82 54.72 33.74 9.63
N LYS A 83 54.95 34.09 10.91
CA LYS A 83 55.91 35.12 11.31
C LYS A 83 57.37 34.75 11.01
N LEU A 84 57.69 33.46 10.94
CA LEU A 84 59.03 32.94 10.60
C LEU A 84 59.38 32.97 9.10
N GLY A 85 58.42 33.24 8.21
CA GLY A 85 58.66 33.40 6.78
C GLY A 85 59.23 32.14 6.08
N ALA A 86 60.33 32.28 5.33
CA ALA A 86 60.88 31.21 4.50
C ALA A 86 61.36 29.97 5.29
N GLY A 87 61.80 30.16 6.55
CA GLY A 87 62.27 29.08 7.42
C GLY A 87 61.16 28.21 8.02
N GLY A 88 59.90 28.62 7.92
CA GLY A 88 58.75 27.95 8.51
C GLY A 88 57.81 27.22 7.54
N LYS A 89 58.12 27.20 6.23
CA LYS A 89 57.17 26.78 5.18
C LYS A 89 56.61 25.36 5.34
N THR A 90 57.44 24.40 5.74
CA THR A 90 57.03 23.00 5.92
C THR A 90 56.15 22.82 7.16
N GLY A 91 56.52 23.42 8.29
CA GLY A 91 55.71 23.40 9.52
C GLY A 91 54.38 24.16 9.37
N LEU A 92 54.37 25.26 8.60
CA LEU A 92 53.17 26.02 8.29
C LEU A 92 52.15 25.18 7.50
N ALA A 93 52.59 24.46 6.46
CA ALA A 93 51.70 23.64 5.65
C ALA A 93 51.11 22.47 6.45
N ALA A 94 51.91 21.81 7.29
CA ALA A 94 51.46 20.71 8.13
C ALA A 94 50.40 21.15 9.14
N HIS A 95 50.63 22.26 9.87
CA HIS A 95 49.67 22.72 10.87
C HIS A 95 48.39 23.32 10.27
N ARG A 96 48.45 23.91 9.06
CA ARG A 96 47.24 24.29 8.32
C ARG A 96 46.41 23.07 7.94
N HIS A 97 47.06 22.02 7.43
CA HIS A 97 46.38 20.77 7.08
C HIS A 97 45.73 20.09 8.30
N GLU A 98 46.40 20.11 9.45
CA GLU A 98 45.84 19.61 10.72
C GLU A 98 44.64 20.43 11.19
N LEU A 99 44.72 21.77 11.06
CA LEU A 99 43.63 22.67 11.39
C LEU A 99 42.42 22.43 10.48
N ASP A 100 42.63 22.38 9.15
CA ASP A 100 41.58 22.13 8.16
C ASP A 100 40.88 20.78 8.41
N LYS A 101 41.66 19.74 8.76
CA LYS A 101 41.11 18.42 9.15
C LYS A 101 40.23 18.50 10.40
N LEU A 102 40.68 19.24 11.42
CA LEU A 102 39.94 19.38 12.67
C LEU A 102 38.66 20.20 12.48
N GLU A 103 38.71 21.25 11.67
CA GLU A 103 37.54 22.04 11.27
C GLU A 103 36.53 21.20 10.47
N SER A 104 37.01 20.44 9.49
CA SER A 104 36.15 19.54 8.69
C SER A 104 35.50 18.48 9.58
N ALA A 105 36.27 17.80 10.44
CA ALA A 105 35.74 16.78 11.34
C ALA A 105 34.73 17.36 12.37
N GLY A 106 34.99 18.56 12.89
CA GLY A 106 34.07 19.25 13.78
C GLY A 106 32.78 19.68 13.08
N THR A 107 32.86 20.10 11.81
CA THR A 107 31.70 20.44 10.99
C THR A 107 30.89 19.20 10.66
N GLU A 108 31.55 18.11 10.24
CA GLU A 108 30.93 16.81 9.98
C GLU A 108 30.17 16.27 11.21
N GLU A 109 30.74 16.39 12.42
CA GLU A 109 30.08 15.96 13.65
C GLU A 109 28.84 16.80 13.95
N LYS A 110 28.93 18.13 13.84
CA LYS A 110 27.80 19.04 14.06
C LYS A 110 26.68 18.82 13.05
N ASP A 111 27.02 18.66 11.78
CA ASP A 111 26.06 18.38 10.71
C ASP A 111 25.39 17.01 10.93
N ALA A 112 26.16 15.99 11.32
CA ALA A 112 25.61 14.68 11.64
C ALA A 112 24.72 14.69 12.90
N ALA A 113 25.09 15.46 13.92
CA ALA A 113 24.28 15.65 15.13
C ALA A 113 22.96 16.38 14.80
N ALA A 114 23.02 17.45 14.00
CA ALA A 114 21.85 18.17 13.54
C ALA A 114 20.93 17.28 12.69
N ALA A 115 21.50 16.48 11.79
CA ALA A 115 20.74 15.51 10.98
C ALA A 115 20.07 14.42 11.84
N LEU A 116 20.75 13.93 12.88
CA LEU A 116 20.16 12.98 13.83
C LEU A 116 18.97 13.60 14.58
N VAL A 117 19.12 14.81 15.11
CA VAL A 117 18.04 15.51 15.81
C VAL A 117 16.85 15.76 14.88
N ASP A 118 17.09 16.17 13.64
CA ASP A 118 16.04 16.34 12.63
C ASP A 118 15.36 15.01 12.29
N ALA A 119 16.13 13.92 12.11
CA ALA A 119 15.57 12.59 11.87
C ALA A 119 14.70 12.11 13.04
N GLN A 120 15.15 12.26 14.29
CA GLN A 120 14.37 11.90 15.49
C GLN A 120 13.08 12.72 15.62
N LYS A 121 13.13 14.03 15.31
CA LYS A 121 11.93 14.88 15.29
C LYS A 121 10.96 14.44 14.21
N ARG A 122 11.44 14.16 13.00
CA ARG A 122 10.60 13.65 11.90
C ARG A 122 10.02 12.28 12.22
N GLU A 123 10.77 11.40 12.86
CA GLU A 123 10.28 10.09 13.31
C GLU A 123 9.11 10.27 14.29
N ALA A 124 9.26 11.11 15.30
CA ALA A 124 8.19 11.40 16.26
C ALA A 124 6.95 11.98 15.55
N VAL A 125 7.13 12.98 14.68
CA VAL A 125 6.01 13.62 13.95
C VAL A 125 5.29 12.63 13.03
N THR A 126 6.04 11.82 12.27
CA THR A 126 5.47 10.83 11.34
C THR A 126 4.79 9.69 12.08
N ARG A 127 5.36 9.25 13.21
CA ARG A 127 4.75 8.24 14.10
C ARG A 127 3.43 8.75 14.69
N ASP A 128 3.42 9.96 15.25
CA ASP A 128 2.21 10.58 15.82
C ASP A 128 1.13 10.77 14.74
N ALA A 129 1.51 11.15 13.51
CA ALA A 129 0.59 11.25 12.39
C ALA A 129 0.01 9.87 12.00
N LEU A 130 0.85 8.83 11.95
CA LEU A 130 0.40 7.47 11.70
C LEU A 130 -0.56 6.97 12.79
N GLU A 131 -0.26 7.20 14.07
CA GLU A 131 -1.12 6.83 15.19
C GLU A 131 -2.48 7.54 15.15
N LYS A 132 -2.51 8.82 14.78
CA LYS A 132 -3.76 9.57 14.57
C LYS A 132 -4.61 8.99 13.43
N ILE A 133 -3.98 8.52 12.37
CA ILE A 133 -4.69 7.87 11.27
C ILE A 133 -5.19 6.50 11.73
N GLU A 134 -4.36 5.68 12.38
CA GLU A 134 -4.75 4.36 12.86
C GLU A 134 -5.87 4.42 13.92
N SER A 135 -5.91 5.46 14.75
CA SER A 135 -7.00 5.71 15.71
C SER A 135 -8.28 6.25 15.07
N SER A 136 -8.21 6.83 13.87
CA SER A 136 -9.40 7.27 13.10
C SER A 136 -9.92 6.20 12.13
N MET A 137 -9.49 4.94 12.32
CA MET A 137 -9.95 3.79 11.54
C MET A 137 -11.48 3.69 11.54
N PRO A 138 -12.12 3.58 10.35
CA PRO A 138 -13.54 3.29 10.28
C PRO A 138 -13.87 1.97 10.98
N ALA A 139 -15.09 1.82 11.49
CA ALA A 139 -15.47 0.65 12.27
C ALA A 139 -15.37 -0.64 11.43
N ALA A 140 -14.33 -1.44 11.68
CA ALA A 140 -14.15 -2.77 11.12
C ALA A 140 -15.11 -3.73 11.85
N THR A 141 -16.31 -3.89 11.32
CA THR A 141 -17.33 -4.77 11.90
C THR A 141 -17.89 -5.72 10.85
N PRO A 142 -18.42 -6.89 11.23
CA PRO A 142 -19.12 -7.78 10.30
C PRO A 142 -20.24 -7.07 9.52
N LYS A 143 -20.91 -6.10 10.17
CA LYS A 143 -21.94 -5.26 9.53
C LYS A 143 -21.36 -4.35 8.43
N ALA A 144 -20.20 -3.73 8.67
CA ALA A 144 -19.53 -2.91 7.66
C ALA A 144 -19.09 -3.74 6.45
N LEU A 145 -18.54 -4.94 6.67
CA LEU A 145 -18.18 -5.87 5.59
C LEU A 145 -19.40 -6.34 4.80
N SER A 146 -20.50 -6.65 5.49
CA SER A 146 -21.76 -7.03 4.86
C SER A 146 -22.33 -5.90 4.00
N ALA A 147 -22.21 -4.64 4.43
CA ALA A 147 -22.61 -3.48 3.64
C ALA A 147 -21.78 -3.36 2.34
N LEU A 148 -20.44 -3.46 2.43
CA LEU A 148 -19.56 -3.46 1.26
C LEU A 148 -19.86 -4.62 0.31
N ALA A 149 -20.09 -5.82 0.83
CA ALA A 149 -20.47 -6.99 0.03
C ALA A 149 -21.83 -6.79 -0.69
N SER A 150 -22.79 -6.14 -0.03
CA SER A 150 -24.09 -5.79 -0.63
C SER A 150 -23.95 -4.77 -1.75
N GLU A 151 -23.07 -3.77 -1.58
CA GLU A 151 -22.77 -2.78 -2.61
C GLU A 151 -22.12 -3.44 -3.85
N ILE A 152 -21.12 -4.31 -3.64
CA ILE A 152 -20.50 -5.11 -4.71
C ILE A 152 -21.56 -5.93 -5.46
N ALA A 153 -22.39 -6.68 -4.74
CA ALA A 153 -23.44 -7.50 -5.35
C ALA A 153 -24.45 -6.66 -6.14
N SER A 154 -24.78 -5.46 -5.64
CA SER A 154 -25.65 -4.52 -6.34
C SER A 154 -25.04 -4.05 -7.65
N ARG A 155 -23.74 -3.71 -7.68
CA ARG A 155 -23.02 -3.29 -8.89
C ARG A 155 -22.87 -4.45 -9.89
N GLN A 156 -22.52 -5.64 -9.42
CA GLN A 156 -22.49 -6.86 -10.24
C GLN A 156 -23.85 -7.15 -10.90
N LYS A 157 -24.96 -6.94 -10.19
CA LYS A 157 -26.30 -7.07 -10.76
C LYS A 157 -26.59 -6.02 -11.83
N GLN A 158 -26.03 -4.81 -11.73
CA GLN A 158 -26.16 -3.80 -12.79
C GLN A 158 -25.33 -4.18 -14.02
N ILE A 159 -24.11 -4.71 -13.83
CA ILE A 159 -23.29 -5.26 -14.92
C ILE A 159 -24.06 -6.36 -15.66
N GLN A 160 -24.60 -7.35 -14.94
CA GLN A 160 -25.40 -8.43 -15.54
C GLN A 160 -26.62 -7.92 -16.34
N LYS A 161 -27.27 -6.85 -15.88
CA LYS A 161 -28.38 -6.22 -16.62
C LYS A 161 -27.91 -5.52 -17.89
N ILE A 162 -26.73 -4.90 -17.85
CA ILE A 162 -26.13 -4.27 -19.02
C ILE A 162 -25.69 -5.32 -20.03
N ASP A 163 -25.03 -6.39 -19.58
CA ASP A 163 -24.63 -7.51 -20.43
C ASP A 163 -25.84 -8.12 -21.14
N ALA A 164 -26.90 -8.43 -20.39
CA ALA A 164 -28.15 -8.94 -20.96
C ALA A 164 -28.80 -7.96 -21.96
N ALA A 165 -28.67 -6.64 -21.74
CA ALA A 165 -29.16 -5.64 -22.67
C ALA A 165 -28.31 -5.56 -23.94
N ILE A 166 -26.98 -5.67 -23.84
CA ILE A 166 -26.06 -5.69 -24.98
C ILE A 166 -26.27 -6.95 -25.82
N ASP A 167 -26.41 -8.10 -25.18
CA ASP A 167 -26.68 -9.38 -25.84
C ASP A 167 -27.99 -9.32 -26.63
N GLY A 168 -29.04 -8.74 -26.05
CA GLY A 168 -30.32 -8.52 -26.73
C GLY A 168 -30.25 -7.56 -27.93
N MET A 169 -29.19 -6.75 -28.07
CA MET A 169 -29.01 -5.82 -29.20
C MET A 169 -28.24 -6.42 -30.38
N GLN A 170 -27.56 -7.57 -30.23
CA GLN A 170 -26.71 -8.14 -31.29
C GLN A 170 -27.51 -8.56 -32.55
N ASP A 171 -28.76 -8.97 -32.39
CA ASP A 171 -29.57 -9.56 -33.47
C ASP A 171 -30.04 -8.55 -34.55
N GLU A 172 -30.09 -7.26 -34.25
CA GLU A 172 -30.67 -6.27 -35.18
C GLU A 172 -29.70 -5.73 -36.24
N SER A 173 -28.39 -5.83 -35.99
CA SER A 173 -27.36 -5.38 -36.93
C SER A 173 -27.35 -6.16 -38.26
N GLY A 174 -27.65 -7.47 -38.20
CA GLY A 174 -27.80 -8.31 -39.39
C GLY A 174 -28.98 -7.88 -40.26
N HIS A 175 -30.06 -7.37 -39.65
CA HIS A 175 -31.27 -6.97 -40.36
C HIS A 175 -31.06 -5.71 -41.22
N ALA A 176 -30.27 -4.74 -40.75
CA ALA A 176 -29.93 -3.55 -41.52
C ALA A 176 -29.14 -3.88 -42.80
N SER A 177 -28.18 -4.82 -42.72
CA SER A 177 -27.41 -5.24 -43.90
C SER A 177 -28.27 -5.92 -44.96
N LEU A 178 -29.25 -6.74 -44.55
CA LEU A 178 -30.16 -7.43 -45.47
C LEU A 178 -31.06 -6.44 -46.21
N ILE A 179 -31.57 -5.41 -45.52
CA ILE A 179 -32.42 -4.37 -46.12
C ILE A 179 -31.61 -3.50 -47.11
N GLU A 180 -30.32 -3.29 -46.84
CA GLU A 180 -29.44 -2.55 -47.75
C GLU A 180 -29.15 -3.34 -49.04
N VAL A 181 -28.95 -4.65 -48.95
CA VAL A 181 -28.85 -5.54 -50.13
C VAL A 181 -30.14 -5.49 -50.96
N GLU A 182 -31.31 -5.56 -50.32
CA GLU A 182 -32.60 -5.46 -51.03
C GLU A 182 -32.77 -4.11 -51.75
N ALA A 183 -32.24 -3.01 -51.19
CA ALA A 183 -32.29 -1.70 -51.82
C ALA A 183 -31.36 -1.58 -53.03
N ILE A 184 -30.19 -2.24 -52.98
CA ILE A 184 -29.25 -2.34 -54.11
C ILE A 184 -29.88 -3.16 -55.24
N ASP A 185 -30.45 -4.33 -54.92
CA ASP A 185 -31.11 -5.19 -55.91
C ASP A 185 -32.31 -4.49 -56.56
N ALA A 186 -33.10 -3.73 -55.78
CA ALA A 186 -34.21 -2.94 -56.30
C ALA A 186 -33.73 -1.79 -57.21
N ALA A 187 -32.55 -1.21 -56.95
CA ALA A 187 -31.97 -0.17 -57.81
C ALA A 187 -31.52 -0.76 -59.15
N ALA A 188 -30.80 -1.88 -59.12
CA ALA A 188 -30.38 -2.58 -60.33
C ALA A 188 -31.58 -2.99 -61.22
N ALA A 189 -32.69 -3.40 -60.61
CA ALA A 189 -33.92 -3.74 -61.33
C ALA A 189 -34.59 -2.51 -62.00
N VAL A 190 -34.54 -1.33 -61.36
CA VAL A 190 -35.03 -0.09 -61.97
C VAL A 190 -34.14 0.33 -63.13
N ASP A 191 -32.81 0.29 -62.95
CA ASP A 191 -31.85 0.67 -63.99
C ASP A 191 -31.98 -0.23 -65.23
N ALA A 192 -32.20 -1.53 -65.03
CA ALA A 192 -32.48 -2.47 -66.12
C ALA A 192 -33.80 -2.14 -66.85
N MET A 193 -34.87 -1.85 -66.11
CA MET A 193 -36.16 -1.46 -66.71
C MET A 193 -36.10 -0.11 -67.44
N GLU A 194 -35.29 0.83 -66.98
CA GLU A 194 -35.05 2.10 -67.69
C GLU A 194 -34.28 1.87 -69.00
N ALA A 195 -33.29 0.96 -69.00
CA ALA A 195 -32.59 0.56 -70.20
C ALA A 195 -33.52 -0.12 -71.22
N ASP A 196 -34.38 -1.04 -70.76
CA ASP A 196 -35.36 -1.73 -71.60
C ASP A 196 -36.48 -0.78 -72.10
N ALA A 197 -36.85 0.22 -71.29
CA ALA A 197 -37.80 1.27 -71.69
C ALA A 197 -37.25 2.18 -72.81
N LEU A 198 -35.93 2.45 -72.84
CA LEU A 198 -35.27 3.18 -73.94
C LEU A 198 -35.31 2.39 -75.25
N LEU A 199 -35.40 1.06 -75.18
CA LEU A 199 -35.62 0.17 -76.33
C LEU A 199 -37.10 0.04 -76.72
N GLY A 200 -38.01 0.64 -75.94
CA GLY A 200 -39.45 0.61 -76.17
C GLY A 200 -40.14 -0.67 -75.70
N GLU A 201 -39.45 -1.49 -74.91
CA GLU A 201 -39.91 -2.84 -74.53
C GLU A 201 -40.70 -2.88 -73.21
N VAL A 202 -40.77 -1.76 -72.47
CA VAL A 202 -41.38 -1.70 -71.14
C VAL A 202 -42.51 -0.67 -71.06
N SER A 203 -43.59 -1.02 -70.36
CA SER A 203 -44.73 -0.13 -70.17
C SER A 203 -44.43 0.96 -69.12
N LYS A 204 -45.06 2.14 -69.26
CA LYS A 204 -44.98 3.21 -68.24
C LYS A 204 -45.49 2.77 -66.86
N ALA A 205 -46.40 1.79 -66.80
CA ALA A 205 -46.94 1.27 -65.55
C ALA A 205 -45.90 0.44 -64.79
N ASP A 206 -45.10 -0.35 -65.51
CA ASP A 206 -44.04 -1.18 -64.91
C ASP A 206 -42.89 -0.32 -64.38
N MET A 207 -42.47 0.71 -65.13
CA MET A 207 -41.50 1.70 -64.64
C MET A 207 -41.98 2.44 -63.38
N SER A 208 -43.27 2.83 -63.33
CA SER A 208 -43.86 3.48 -62.15
C SER A 208 -43.84 2.54 -60.93
N THR A 209 -44.13 1.26 -61.13
CA THR A 209 -44.12 0.24 -60.07
C THR A 209 -42.71 -0.02 -59.54
N ALA A 210 -41.73 -0.11 -60.45
CA ALA A 210 -40.33 -0.32 -60.10
C ALA A 210 -39.73 0.87 -59.34
N SER A 211 -39.95 2.11 -59.83
CA SER A 211 -39.51 3.32 -59.14
C SER A 211 -40.13 3.48 -57.74
N THR A 212 -41.41 3.10 -57.57
CA THR A 212 -42.08 3.07 -56.27
C THR A 212 -41.44 2.03 -55.33
N ARG A 213 -41.09 0.84 -55.85
CA ARG A 213 -40.40 -0.20 -55.09
C ARG A 213 -39.01 0.26 -54.63
N LEU A 214 -38.25 0.90 -55.51
CA LEU A 214 -36.95 1.50 -55.18
C LEU A 214 -37.07 2.60 -54.12
N ALA A 215 -38.05 3.51 -54.25
CA ALA A 215 -38.27 4.56 -53.26
C ALA A 215 -38.62 3.97 -51.87
N LYS A 216 -39.43 2.90 -51.83
CA LYS A 216 -39.75 2.18 -50.60
C LYS A 216 -38.52 1.48 -50.00
N ALA A 217 -37.72 0.82 -50.82
CA ALA A 217 -36.51 0.13 -50.38
C ALA A 217 -35.45 1.10 -49.85
N ARG A 218 -35.22 2.23 -50.53
CA ARG A 218 -34.31 3.30 -50.04
C ARG A 218 -34.77 3.88 -48.71
N LYS A 219 -36.07 4.15 -48.54
CA LYS A 219 -36.62 4.64 -47.27
C LYS A 219 -36.48 3.62 -46.14
N ALA A 220 -36.67 2.34 -46.44
CA ALA A 220 -36.48 1.25 -45.48
C ALA A 220 -35.00 1.13 -45.08
N ALA A 221 -34.06 1.18 -46.04
CA ALA A 221 -32.63 1.15 -45.79
C ALA A 221 -32.15 2.32 -44.93
N GLU A 222 -32.60 3.55 -45.23
CA GLU A 222 -32.26 4.73 -44.43
C GLU A 222 -32.79 4.62 -42.98
N THR A 223 -34.02 4.13 -42.81
CA THR A 223 -34.60 3.91 -41.47
C THR A 223 -33.82 2.85 -40.70
N ALA A 224 -33.46 1.75 -41.36
CA ALA A 224 -32.66 0.67 -40.79
C ALA A 224 -31.26 1.15 -40.38
N ARG A 225 -30.61 1.96 -41.23
CA ARG A 225 -29.31 2.58 -40.93
C ARG A 225 -29.38 3.51 -39.72
N GLN A 226 -30.37 4.39 -39.66
CA GLN A 226 -30.56 5.27 -38.51
C GLN A 226 -30.83 4.51 -37.21
N GLN A 227 -31.55 3.38 -37.28
CA GLN A 227 -31.77 2.51 -36.13
C GLN A 227 -30.49 1.79 -35.71
N ALA A 228 -29.71 1.26 -36.66
CA ALA A 228 -28.42 0.63 -36.42
C ALA A 228 -27.41 1.62 -35.79
N ASP A 229 -27.33 2.85 -36.28
CA ASP A 229 -26.45 3.89 -35.72
C ASP A 229 -26.85 4.27 -34.28
N LYS A 230 -28.16 4.41 -34.01
CA LYS A 230 -28.68 4.65 -32.66
C LYS A 230 -28.33 3.50 -31.72
N GLN A 231 -28.45 2.26 -32.18
CA GLN A 231 -28.10 1.08 -31.40
C GLN A 231 -26.61 0.96 -31.15
N ALA A 232 -25.76 1.19 -32.16
CA ALA A 232 -24.32 1.20 -32.00
C ALA A 232 -23.88 2.28 -31.00
N SER A 233 -24.52 3.46 -31.01
CA SER A 233 -24.27 4.50 -30.01
C SER A 233 -24.76 4.08 -28.62
N ALA A 234 -25.95 3.50 -28.51
CA ALA A 234 -26.49 3.03 -27.23
C ALA A 234 -25.63 1.90 -26.64
N ARG A 235 -25.16 0.97 -27.48
CA ARG A 235 -24.23 -0.11 -27.11
C ARG A 235 -22.92 0.44 -26.56
N ARG A 236 -22.28 1.37 -27.26
CA ARG A 236 -21.06 2.03 -26.75
C ARG A 236 -21.30 2.72 -25.40
N GLY A 237 -22.45 3.35 -25.21
CA GLY A 237 -22.84 3.97 -23.94
C GLY A 237 -23.07 2.95 -22.82
N LEU A 238 -23.61 1.78 -23.15
CA LEU A 238 -23.78 0.66 -22.22
C LEU A 238 -22.45 0.01 -21.86
N GLU A 239 -21.58 -0.25 -22.85
CA GLU A 239 -20.21 -0.76 -22.66
C GLU A 239 -19.41 0.17 -21.75
N PHE A 240 -19.42 1.49 -22.00
CA PHE A 240 -18.76 2.46 -21.11
C PHE A 240 -19.27 2.41 -19.67
N ARG A 241 -20.60 2.25 -19.48
CA ARG A 241 -21.19 2.11 -18.14
C ARG A 241 -20.85 0.78 -17.48
N ARG A 242 -20.75 -0.30 -18.24
CA ARG A 242 -20.30 -1.61 -17.78
C ARG A 242 -18.89 -1.52 -17.24
N ASP A 243 -17.96 -0.97 -18.02
CA ASP A 243 -16.56 -0.80 -17.63
C ASP A 243 -16.43 0.09 -16.38
N ALA A 244 -17.24 1.14 -16.27
CA ALA A 244 -17.29 1.98 -15.07
C ALA A 244 -17.74 1.20 -13.82
N PHE A 245 -18.77 0.35 -13.94
CA PHE A 245 -19.19 -0.50 -12.83
C PHE A 245 -18.19 -1.60 -12.50
N GLU A 246 -17.48 -2.16 -13.48
CA GLU A 246 -16.40 -3.13 -13.25
C GLU A 246 -15.26 -2.50 -12.45
N ALA A 247 -14.87 -1.26 -12.78
CA ALA A 247 -13.90 -0.49 -12.01
C ALA A 247 -14.39 -0.22 -10.57
N GLU A 248 -15.65 0.20 -10.40
CA GLU A 248 -16.24 0.39 -9.05
C GLU A 248 -16.25 -0.90 -8.23
N VAL A 249 -16.56 -2.04 -8.85
CA VAL A 249 -16.55 -3.35 -8.18
C VAL A 249 -15.15 -3.73 -7.72
N ALA A 250 -14.14 -3.57 -8.57
CA ALA A 250 -12.76 -3.85 -8.23
C ALA A 250 -12.30 -3.00 -7.03
N GLU A 251 -12.58 -1.69 -7.06
CA GLU A 251 -12.26 -0.77 -5.96
C GLU A 251 -12.96 -1.17 -4.65
N LEU A 252 -14.26 -1.49 -4.70
CA LEU A 252 -15.00 -1.93 -3.52
C LEU A 252 -14.48 -3.25 -2.95
N ASP A 253 -14.00 -4.17 -3.80
CA ASP A 253 -13.45 -5.45 -3.36
C ASP A 253 -12.09 -5.30 -2.67
N GLU A 254 -11.23 -4.42 -3.18
CA GLU A 254 -9.99 -4.03 -2.51
C GLU A 254 -10.27 -3.43 -1.12
N ILE A 255 -11.23 -2.49 -1.04
CA ILE A 255 -11.66 -1.87 0.21
C ILE A 255 -12.21 -2.93 1.18
N ARG A 256 -13.06 -3.84 0.70
CA ARG A 256 -13.63 -4.93 1.51
C ARG A 256 -12.54 -5.84 2.06
N THR A 257 -11.56 -6.21 1.23
CA THR A 257 -10.46 -7.08 1.63
C THR A 257 -9.59 -6.42 2.71
N ALA A 258 -9.27 -5.13 2.54
CA ALA A 258 -8.54 -4.36 3.53
C ALA A 258 -9.30 -4.22 4.86
N ALA A 259 -10.61 -3.93 4.81
CA ALA A 259 -11.45 -3.86 6.00
C ALA A 259 -11.57 -5.22 6.71
N ALA A 260 -11.64 -6.32 5.95
CA ALA A 260 -11.72 -7.67 6.50
C ALA A 260 -10.41 -8.08 7.18
N PHE A 261 -9.27 -7.70 6.61
CA PHE A 261 -7.97 -7.89 7.23
C PHE A 261 -7.86 -7.17 8.58
N GLU A 262 -8.28 -5.91 8.67
CA GLU A 262 -8.23 -5.16 9.94
C GLU A 262 -9.18 -5.73 11.00
N LEU A 263 -10.38 -6.19 10.62
CA LEU A 263 -11.26 -6.92 11.53
C LEU A 263 -10.58 -8.18 12.06
N GLY A 264 -10.03 -9.00 11.16
CA GLY A 264 -9.33 -10.23 11.52
C GLY A 264 -8.13 -9.99 12.44
N ARG A 265 -7.40 -8.87 12.25
CA ARG A 265 -6.29 -8.47 13.13
C ARG A 265 -6.77 -8.18 14.55
N VAL A 266 -7.90 -7.48 14.70
CA VAL A 266 -8.49 -7.18 16.02
C VAL A 266 -9.03 -8.44 16.69
N GLU A 267 -9.75 -9.28 15.95
CA GLU A 267 -10.28 -10.56 16.45
C GLU A 267 -9.16 -11.52 16.86
N LEU A 268 -8.07 -11.59 16.10
CA LEU A 268 -6.88 -12.36 16.45
C LEU A 268 -6.26 -11.87 17.76
N ALA A 269 -6.01 -10.56 17.89
CA ALA A 269 -5.45 -10.00 19.12
C ALA A 269 -6.34 -10.26 20.35
N GLN A 270 -7.67 -10.22 20.19
CA GLN A 270 -8.61 -10.57 21.25
C GLN A 270 -8.55 -12.07 21.60
N ALA A 271 -8.48 -12.95 20.60
CA ALA A 271 -8.36 -14.39 20.80
C ALA A 271 -7.01 -14.76 21.45
N GLU A 272 -5.92 -14.11 21.05
CA GLU A 272 -4.60 -14.25 21.68
C GLU A 272 -4.62 -13.75 23.13
N ALA A 273 -5.23 -12.59 23.40
CA ALA A 273 -5.39 -12.08 24.76
C ALA A 273 -6.23 -13.03 25.63
N ALA A 274 -7.33 -13.56 25.09
CA ALA A 274 -8.17 -14.54 25.80
C ALA A 274 -7.44 -15.87 26.04
N LEU A 275 -6.62 -16.32 25.08
CA LEU A 275 -5.77 -17.50 25.25
C LEU A 275 -4.73 -17.25 26.35
N LEU A 276 -4.06 -16.10 26.33
CA LEU A 276 -3.11 -15.72 27.37
C LEU A 276 -3.80 -15.63 28.72
N ASP A 277 -4.95 -14.96 28.84
CA ASP A 277 -5.74 -14.89 30.08
C ASP A 277 -6.18 -16.28 30.56
N ALA A 278 -6.59 -17.18 29.68
CA ALA A 278 -6.92 -18.55 30.05
C ALA A 278 -5.70 -19.34 30.57
N LEU A 279 -4.50 -19.07 30.04
CA LEU A 279 -3.24 -19.70 30.45
C LEU A 279 -2.62 -19.05 31.71
N SER A 280 -2.76 -17.73 31.86
CA SER A 280 -2.21 -16.94 32.96
C SER A 280 -3.20 -16.72 34.10
N GLY A 281 -4.47 -17.01 33.89
CA GLY A 281 -5.55 -16.69 34.81
C GLY A 281 -5.40 -17.36 36.16
N ASP A 282 -6.02 -16.73 37.16
CA ASP A 282 -6.10 -17.05 38.60
C ASP A 282 -6.54 -18.47 38.96
N ARG A 283 -6.64 -19.42 38.02
CA ARG A 283 -6.92 -20.83 38.29
C ARG A 283 -5.66 -21.68 38.29
N LEU A 284 -4.67 -21.42 37.44
CA LEU A 284 -3.49 -22.29 37.34
C LEU A 284 -2.64 -22.20 38.62
N GLN A 285 -2.42 -20.97 39.11
CA GLN A 285 -1.63 -20.72 40.30
C GLN A 285 -2.28 -21.30 41.58
N PRO A 286 -3.57 -21.07 41.90
CA PRO A 286 -4.19 -21.64 43.10
C PRO A 286 -4.37 -23.16 43.03
N LEU A 287 -4.55 -23.75 41.85
CA LEU A 287 -4.57 -25.21 41.69
C LEU A 287 -3.19 -25.81 41.95
N MET A 288 -2.12 -25.17 41.47
CA MET A 288 -0.74 -25.57 41.78
C MET A 288 -0.43 -25.43 43.27
N ASP A 289 -0.87 -24.34 43.89
CA ASP A 289 -0.72 -24.14 45.33
C ASP A 289 -1.51 -25.17 46.13
N ALA A 290 -2.72 -25.53 45.70
CA ALA A 290 -3.54 -26.57 46.33
C ALA A 290 -2.89 -27.97 46.21
N VAL A 291 -2.34 -28.33 45.04
CA VAL A 291 -1.62 -29.59 44.84
C VAL A 291 -0.34 -29.63 45.68
N ASN A 292 0.43 -28.55 45.73
CA ASN A 292 1.63 -28.47 46.56
C ASN A 292 1.31 -28.51 48.05
N ARG A 293 0.20 -27.88 48.50
CA ARG A 293 -0.29 -27.98 49.88
C ARG A 293 -0.67 -29.41 50.24
N ALA A 294 -1.46 -30.08 49.39
CA ALA A 294 -1.84 -31.47 49.59
C ALA A 294 -0.63 -32.42 49.63
N ARG A 295 0.39 -32.21 48.78
CA ARG A 295 1.65 -32.97 48.81
C ARG A 295 2.47 -32.69 50.07
N SER A 296 2.53 -31.44 50.52
CA SER A 296 3.23 -31.07 51.75
C SER A 296 2.59 -31.75 52.97
N GLU A 297 1.26 -31.82 53.04
CA GLU A 297 0.52 -32.53 54.09
C GLU A 297 0.77 -34.04 54.04
N LEU A 298 0.80 -34.64 52.84
CA LEU A 298 1.14 -36.06 52.65
C LEU A 298 2.58 -36.38 53.05
N ASN A 299 3.54 -35.53 52.65
CA ASN A 299 4.96 -35.71 52.96
C ASN A 299 5.27 -35.59 54.45
N ALA A 300 4.56 -34.71 55.17
CA ALA A 300 4.70 -34.58 56.62
C ALA A 300 4.31 -35.86 57.36
N ASN A 301 3.49 -36.72 56.74
CA ASN A 301 3.02 -37.99 57.29
C ASN A 301 3.61 -39.22 56.56
N ALA A 302 4.56 -39.01 55.65
CA ALA A 302 5.11 -40.08 54.81
C ALA A 302 6.22 -40.86 55.54
N PRO A 303 6.26 -42.20 55.42
CA PRO A 303 7.38 -43.01 55.86
C PRO A 303 8.71 -42.55 55.25
N GLU A 304 9.81 -42.75 55.99
CA GLU A 304 11.14 -42.34 55.58
C GLU A 304 11.50 -42.91 54.19
N GLY A 305 11.88 -42.01 53.26
CA GLY A 305 12.20 -42.37 51.87
C GLY A 305 11.02 -42.38 50.87
N THR A 306 9.79 -42.03 51.29
CA THR A 306 8.61 -42.06 50.40
C THR A 306 7.98 -40.69 50.10
N ALA A 307 8.67 -39.60 50.44
CA ALA A 307 8.17 -38.24 50.19
C ALA A 307 8.11 -37.90 48.69
N TYR A 308 7.05 -37.22 48.29
CA TYR A 308 6.86 -36.66 46.95
C TYR A 308 7.67 -35.37 46.76
N SER A 309 8.20 -35.14 45.56
CA SER A 309 8.79 -33.83 45.21
C SER A 309 7.72 -32.76 44.94
N THR A 310 8.13 -31.49 44.94
CA THR A 310 7.30 -30.35 44.52
C THR A 310 6.64 -30.64 43.17
N ALA A 311 5.36 -30.28 43.03
CA ALA A 311 4.66 -30.45 41.77
C ALA A 311 5.31 -29.57 40.70
N ARG A 312 5.58 -30.18 39.54
CA ARG A 312 5.91 -29.50 38.30
C ARG A 312 4.76 -29.76 37.35
N LEU A 313 4.28 -28.71 36.70
CA LEU A 313 3.22 -28.82 35.69
C LEU A 313 3.89 -28.89 34.33
N ASN A 314 3.72 -30.01 33.63
CA ASN A 314 4.07 -30.12 32.22
C ASN A 314 2.82 -29.76 31.41
N ILE A 315 2.79 -28.59 30.78
CA ILE A 315 1.71 -28.23 29.87
C ILE A 315 2.10 -28.74 28.49
N GLU A 316 1.54 -29.87 28.08
CA GLU A 316 1.61 -30.30 26.69
C GLU A 316 0.54 -29.52 25.90
N LEU A 317 0.98 -28.72 24.94
CA LEU A 317 0.13 -28.00 23.98
C LEU A 317 0.21 -28.72 22.62
N PRO A 318 -0.44 -29.88 22.45
CA PRO A 318 -0.26 -30.73 21.28
C PRO A 318 -0.63 -30.04 19.95
N PHE A 319 -1.56 -29.08 19.97
CA PHE A 319 -1.99 -28.35 18.77
C PHE A 319 -0.95 -27.33 18.25
N LEU A 320 0.05 -26.92 19.04
CA LEU A 320 1.13 -26.06 18.54
C LEU A 320 2.10 -26.82 17.61
N TYR A 321 2.16 -28.14 17.71
CA TYR A 321 3.02 -28.99 16.88
C TYR A 321 2.37 -29.37 15.53
N GLU A 322 1.04 -29.23 15.38
CA GLU A 322 0.35 -29.50 14.10
C GLU A 322 0.42 -28.32 13.10
N ILE A 323 0.64 -27.10 13.58
CA ILE A 323 0.70 -25.90 12.71
C ILE A 323 1.95 -25.91 11.82
N THR A 324 3.04 -26.53 12.27
CA THR A 324 4.28 -26.62 11.48
C THR A 324 4.22 -27.66 10.34
N MET A 325 3.29 -28.63 10.38
CA MET A 325 3.20 -29.66 9.33
C MET A 325 2.24 -29.34 8.18
N LYS A 326 1.38 -28.32 8.30
CA LYS A 326 0.47 -27.92 7.20
C LYS A 326 1.01 -26.83 6.27
N LEU A 327 2.21 -26.29 6.52
CA LEU A 327 2.90 -25.35 5.63
C LEU A 327 3.89 -26.04 4.66
N GLY A 328 3.91 -27.37 4.61
CA GLY A 328 4.86 -28.16 3.82
C GLY A 328 4.44 -28.54 2.40
N HIS A 329 3.37 -27.96 1.83
CA HIS A 329 3.02 -28.15 0.41
C HIS A 329 2.34 -26.91 -0.18
N LEU A 330 3.13 -25.87 -0.43
CA LEU A 330 2.91 -24.98 -1.55
C LEU A 330 4.24 -24.90 -2.31
N GLU A 331 4.37 -25.76 -3.34
CA GLU A 331 5.25 -25.45 -4.46
C GLU A 331 4.61 -24.27 -5.20
N PHE A 332 5.25 -23.10 -5.15
CA PHE A 332 5.48 -22.14 -6.24
C PHE A 332 6.51 -21.10 -5.77
#